data_AF-A0A7C4BDT4-F1
#
_entry.id   AF-A0A7C4BDT4-F1
#
_cell.length_a   1.000
_cell.length_b   1.000
_cell.length_c   1.000
_cell.angle_alpha   90.00
_cell.angle_beta   90.00
_cell.angle_gamma   90.00
#
_symmetry.space_group_name_H-M   'P 1'
#
loop_
_entity.id
_entity.type
_entity.pdbx_description
1 polymer ?
#
loop_
_entity_poly.entity_id
_entity_poly.type
_entity_poly.pdbx_seq_one_letter_code
_entity_poly.pdbx_strand_id
1 'polypeptide(L)' 'MGRITSSIKRVLLVARRPTFEELKEALKVSGTIILLVGMVGFLFMALGRLVTGLV' A
#
# COMPACT_ATOMS: atom_id res chain seq x y z
N MET A 1 -1.82 -33.31 -0.15
CA MET A 1 -1.45 -32.01 -0.75
C MET A 1 -2.29 -31.60 -1.98
N GLY A 2 -2.71 -32.52 -2.87
CA GLY A 2 -3.34 -32.15 -4.15
C GLY A 2 -4.74 -31.50 -4.14
N ARG A 3 -5.55 -31.65 -3.07
CA ARG A 3 -6.92 -31.08 -3.00
C ARG A 3 -6.96 -29.56 -2.79
N ILE A 4 -5.92 -28.99 -2.21
CA ILE A 4 -5.85 -27.54 -1.90
C ILE A 4 -5.55 -26.76 -3.19
N THR A 5 -4.61 -27.26 -4.01
CA THR A 5 -4.20 -26.62 -5.25
C THR A 5 -5.33 -26.51 -6.28
N SER A 6 -6.17 -27.54 -6.41
CA SER A 6 -7.33 -27.49 -7.33
C SER A 6 -8.38 -26.47 -6.89
N SER A 7 -8.59 -26.34 -5.58
CA SER A 7 -9.53 -25.39 -4.99
C SER A 7 -9.06 -23.94 -5.19
N ILE A 8 -7.77 -23.67 -4.95
CA ILE A 8 -7.15 -22.35 -5.19
C ILE A 8 -7.24 -21.96 -6.67
N LYS A 9 -6.98 -22.90 -7.59
CA LYS A 9 -7.06 -22.64 -9.04
C LYS A 9 -8.46 -22.21 -9.45
N ARG A 10 -9.51 -22.81 -8.86
CA ARG A 10 -10.91 -22.45 -9.14
C ARG A 10 -11.25 -21.04 -8.66
N VAL A 11 -10.74 -20.65 -7.50
CA VAL A 11 -10.93 -19.29 -6.94
C VAL A 11 -10.21 -18.24 -7.79
N LEU A 12 -8.97 -18.50 -8.20
CA LEU A 12 -8.19 -17.58 -9.05
C LEU A 12 -8.77 -17.41 -10.45
N LEU A 13 -9.49 -18.41 -10.97
CA LEU A 13 -10.19 -18.32 -12.26
C LEU A 13 -11.48 -17.48 -12.18
N VAL A 14 -12.10 -17.40 -11.00
CA VAL A 14 -13.30 -16.57 -10.76
C VAL A 14 -12.92 -15.13 -10.42
N ALA A 15 -11.75 -14.91 -9.82
CA ALA A 15 -11.26 -13.58 -9.52
C ALA A 15 -11.00 -12.78 -10.81
N ARG A 16 -11.67 -11.63 -10.94
CA ARG A 16 -11.44 -10.69 -12.04
C ARG A 16 -10.02 -10.12 -11.91
N ARG A 17 -9.20 -10.28 -12.95
CA ARG A 17 -7.91 -9.58 -13.00
C ARG A 17 -8.19 -8.07 -13.12
N PRO A 18 -7.58 -7.24 -12.27
CA PRO A 18 -7.74 -5.80 -12.36
C PRO A 18 -7.21 -5.31 -13.70
N THR A 19 -7.93 -4.36 -14.28
CA THR A 19 -7.56 -3.72 -15.54
C THR A 19 -6.46 -2.69 -15.26
N PHE A 20 -5.59 -2.38 -16.24
CA PHE A 20 -4.50 -1.41 -16.03
C PHE A 20 -5.00 -0.02 -15.57
N GLU A 21 -6.22 0.36 -15.97
CA GLU A 21 -6.84 1.62 -15.55
C GLU A 21 -7.24 1.60 -14.07
N GLU A 22 -7.93 0.54 -13.62
CA GLU A 22 -8.29 0.33 -12.20
C GLU A 22 -7.05 0.29 -11.31
N LEU A 23 -5.98 -0.33 -11.80
CA LEU A 23 -4.69 -0.41 -11.10
C LEU A 23 -4.05 0.98 -10.96
N LYS A 24 -4.11 1.80 -12.00
CA LYS A 24 -3.58 3.17 -12.00
C LYS A 24 -4.36 4.09 -11.07
N GLU A 25 -5.69 3.96 -11.02
CA GLU A 25 -6.52 4.70 -10.06
C GLU A 25 -6.23 4.28 -8.62
N ALA A 26 -6.22 2.97 -8.35
CA ALA A 26 -5.91 2.44 -7.02
C ALA A 26 -4.52 2.87 -6.56
N LEU A 27 -3.53 2.88 -7.46
CA LEU A 27 -2.16 3.31 -7.15
C LEU A 27 -2.09 4.81 -6.86
N LYS A 28 -2.80 5.65 -7.61
CA LYS A 28 -2.86 7.10 -7.33
C LYS A 28 -3.42 7.37 -5.95
N VAL A 29 -4.57 6.77 -5.61
CA VAL A 29 -5.21 6.99 -4.31
C VAL A 29 -4.33 6.47 -3.17
N SER A 30 -3.82 5.25 -3.29
CA SER A 30 -2.97 4.63 -2.26
C SER A 30 -1.66 5.40 -2.10
N GLY A 31 -1.03 5.81 -3.20
CA GLY A 31 0.19 6.59 -3.20
C GLY A 31 0.02 7.95 -2.52
N THR A 32 -1.09 8.65 -2.76
CA THR A 32 -1.39 9.92 -2.09
C THR A 32 -1.52 9.76 -0.58
N ILE A 33 -2.20 8.71 -0.11
CA ILE A 33 -2.38 8.46 1.33
C ILE A 33 -1.03 8.15 2.00
N ILE A 34 -0.24 7.26 1.41
CA ILE A 34 1.08 6.89 1.93
C ILE A 34 1.99 8.13 2.01
N LEU A 35 1.97 8.96 0.97
CA LEU A 35 2.77 10.18 0.93
C LEU A 35 2.35 11.18 2.01
N LEU A 36 1.04 11.41 2.18
CA LEU A 36 0.51 12.31 3.20
C LEU A 36 0.86 11.85 4.62
N VAL A 37 0.62 10.58 4.94
CA VAL A 37 0.92 10.03 6.27
C VAL A 37 2.42 10.05 6.54
N GLY A 38 3.24 9.67 5.55
CA GLY A 38 4.70 9.73 5.65
C GLY A 38 5.22 11.16 5.86
N MET A 39 4.65 12.15 5.15
CA MET A 39 5.01 13.55 5.30
C MET A 39 4.70 14.08 6.70
N VAL A 40 3.53 13.74 7.24
CA VAL A 40 3.14 14.15 8.59
C VAL A 40 4.07 13.53 9.64
N GLY A 41 4.35 12.22 9.55
CA GLY A 41 5.29 11.55 10.44
C GLY A 41 6.70 12.14 10.36
N PHE A 42 7.16 12.45 9.13
CA PHE A 42 8.44 13.10 8.91
C PHE A 42 8.51 14.49 9.56
N LEU A 43 7.45 15.30 9.42
CA LEU A 43 7.38 16.62 10.03
C LEU A 43 7.46 16.55 11.56
N PHE A 44 6.73 15.63 12.19
CA PHE A 44 6.84 15.42 13.64
C PHE A 44 8.24 14.98 14.06
N MET A 45 8.87 14.08 13.31
CA MET A 45 10.23 13.62 13.60
C MET A 45 11.25 14.76 13.45
N ALA A 46 11.15 15.54 12.38
CA ALA A 46 12.04 16.66 12.11
C ALA A 46 11.92 17.75 13.18
N LEU A 47 10.68 18.12 13.56
CA LEU A 47 10.42 19.07 14.64
C LEU A 47 10.88 18.53 16.00
N GLY A 48 10.63 17.25 16.27
CA GLY A 48 11.11 16.59 17.48
C GLY A 48 12.62 16.65 17.61
N ARG A 49 13.36 16.34 16.53
CA ARG A 49 14.83 16.43 16.48
C ARG A 49 15.33 17.87 16.66
N LEU A 50 14.66 18.85 16.03
CA LEU A 50 15.01 20.26 16.15
C LEU A 50 14.86 20.77 17.59
N VAL A 51 13.76 20.40 18.27
CA VAL A 51 13.48 20.83 19.65
C VAL A 51 14.35 20.10 20.68
N THR A 52 14.63 18.81 20.48
CA THR A 52 15.49 18.04 21.39
C THR A 52 16.98 18.37 21.23
N GLY A 53 17.36 19.20 20.25
CA GLY A 53 18.75 19.61 20.03
C GLY A 53 19.67 18.47 19.62
N LEU A 54 19.12 17.30 19.30
CA LEU A 54 19.86 16.11 18.92
C LEU A 54 20.16 16.19 17.42
N VAL A 55 21.26 16.87 17.10
CA VAL A 55 22.04 16.63 15.87
C VAL A 55 22.92 15.41 16.10
#